data_AF-A0A2V9LF77-F1
#
_entry.id   AF-A0A2V9LF77-F1
#
_cell.length_a   1.000
_cell.length_b   1.000
_cell.length_c   1.000
_cell.angle_alpha   90.00
_cell.angle_beta   90.00
_cell.angle_gamma   90.00
#
_symmetry.space_group_name_H-M   'P 1'
#
loop_
_entity.id
_entity.type
_entity.pdbx_description
1 polymer ?
#
loop_
_entity_poly.entity_id
_entity_poly.type
_entity_poly.pdbx_seq_one_letter_code
_entity_poly.pdbx_strand_id
1 'polypeptide(L)'
;MSEVLLGVISDTHGLVRPEAVAVLRGSDIIIHAGDIGNPGVIDDLRGIAPTFVVRGNNDNGAWAAGLPATEVVEVGELLFYVLHEISLLDLDPVAAGFAAVVSGHSHKPSIQVRDGVLYL
;
A
#
# COMPACT_ATOMS: atom_id res chain seq x y z
N MET A 1 10.70 -22.66 2.08
CA MET A 1 10.04 -21.45 2.58
C MET A 1 8.66 -21.41 1.96
N SER A 2 7.62 -21.12 2.73
CA SER A 2 6.29 -20.87 2.16
C SER A 2 6.34 -19.56 1.38
N GLU A 3 5.76 -19.53 0.18
CA GLU A 3 5.54 -18.29 -0.55
C GLU A 3 4.54 -17.42 0.22
N VAL A 4 4.77 -16.11 0.23
CA VAL A 4 3.85 -15.13 0.84
C VAL A 4 3.28 -14.28 -0.29
N LEU A 5 1.95 -14.24 -0.40
CA LEU A 5 1.25 -13.44 -1.40
C LEU A 5 0.87 -12.07 -0.82
N LEU A 6 1.53 -11.02 -1.32
CA LEU A 6 1.26 -9.63 -0.94
C LEU A 6 0.26 -8.99 -1.92
N GLY A 7 -0.92 -8.65 -1.42
CA GLY A 7 -1.90 -7.85 -2.14
C GLY A 7 -1.58 -6.36 -2.06
N VAL A 8 -1.70 -5.63 -3.16
CA VAL A 8 -1.48 -4.18 -3.22
C VAL A 8 -2.69 -3.50 -3.85
N ILE A 9 -3.16 -2.43 -3.22
CA ILE A 9 -4.27 -1.59 -3.70
C ILE A 9 -4.02 -0.13 -3.30
N SER A 10 -4.66 0.80 -3.98
CA SER A 10 -4.64 2.22 -3.66
C SER A 10 -5.90 2.88 -4.20
N ASP A 11 -6.14 4.15 -3.85
CA ASP A 11 -7.13 4.98 -4.53
C ASP A 11 -8.52 4.33 -4.59
N THR A 12 -8.97 3.76 -3.47
CA THR A 12 -10.31 3.16 -3.37
C THR A 12 -11.40 4.22 -3.24
N HIS A 13 -11.06 5.42 -2.75
CA HIS A 13 -11.98 6.57 -2.65
C HIS A 13 -13.32 6.20 -1.99
N GLY A 14 -13.25 5.34 -0.97
CA GLY A 14 -14.38 4.90 -0.16
C GLY A 14 -15.13 3.67 -0.69
N LEU A 15 -14.67 3.05 -1.77
CA LEU A 15 -15.30 1.88 -2.37
C LEU A 15 -14.27 0.82 -2.77
N VAL A 16 -14.32 -0.34 -2.12
CA VAL A 16 -13.65 -1.55 -2.62
C VAL A 16 -14.60 -2.27 -3.57
N ARG A 17 -14.25 -2.29 -4.85
CA ARG A 17 -15.08 -2.97 -5.86
C ARG A 17 -15.04 -4.50 -5.66
N PRO A 18 -16.13 -5.24 -5.92
CA PRO A 18 -16.15 -6.70 -5.78
C PRO A 18 -15.04 -7.41 -6.57
N GLU A 19 -14.65 -6.88 -7.72
CA GLU A 19 -13.55 -7.39 -8.54
C GLU A 19 -12.20 -7.26 -7.82
N ALA A 20 -11.96 -6.14 -7.14
CA ALA A 20 -10.77 -5.94 -6.32
C ALA A 20 -10.75 -6.91 -5.14
N VAL A 21 -11.89 -7.10 -4.46
CA VAL A 21 -12.04 -8.12 -3.41
C VAL A 21 -11.71 -9.51 -3.96
N ALA A 22 -12.21 -9.86 -5.14
CA ALA A 22 -11.98 -11.18 -5.74
C ALA A 22 -10.49 -11.43 -6.06
N VAL A 23 -9.77 -10.40 -6.52
CA VAL A 23 -8.32 -10.48 -6.81
C VAL A 23 -7.49 -10.52 -5.53
N LEU A 24 -7.91 -9.80 -4.48
CA LEU A 24 -7.19 -9.76 -3.21
C LEU A 24 -7.38 -11.01 -2.34
N ARG A 25 -8.42 -11.81 -2.61
CA ARG A 25 -8.65 -13.08 -1.89
C ARG A 25 -7.47 -14.03 -2.04
N GLY A 26 -7.00 -14.55 -0.90
CA GLY A 26 -5.83 -15.43 -0.84
C GLY A 26 -4.51 -14.70 -0.57
N SER A 27 -4.51 -13.37 -0.52
CA SER A 27 -3.37 -12.61 -0.01
C SER A 27 -3.12 -12.96 1.46
N ASP A 28 -1.86 -13.11 1.84
CA ASP A 28 -1.45 -13.27 3.23
C ASP A 28 -1.39 -11.92 3.96
N ILE A 29 -1.09 -10.85 3.21
CA ILE A 29 -1.00 -9.47 3.68
C ILE A 29 -1.52 -8.53 2.57
N ILE A 30 -2.11 -7.40 2.95
CA ILE A 30 -2.52 -6.33 2.03
C ILE A 30 -1.85 -5.01 2.39
N ILE A 31 -1.41 -4.26 1.38
CA ILE A 31 -0.97 -2.87 1.49
C ILE A 31 -1.95 -1.97 0.76
N HIS A 32 -2.46 -0.93 1.44
CA HIS A 32 -3.20 0.17 0.82
C HIS A 32 -2.33 1.44 0.74
N ALA A 33 -1.97 1.88 -0.47
CA ALA A 33 -1.09 3.02 -0.68
C ALA A 33 -1.82 4.39 -0.61
N GLY A 34 -2.75 4.57 0.34
CA GLY A 34 -3.50 5.81 0.54
C GLY A 34 -4.64 6.11 -0.44
N ASP A 35 -5.36 7.19 -0.16
CA ASP A 35 -6.63 7.59 -0.79
C ASP A 35 -7.72 6.54 -0.59
N ILE A 36 -7.92 6.22 0.68
CA ILE A 36 -8.83 5.20 1.21
C ILE A 36 -10.28 5.72 1.18
N GLY A 37 -10.50 6.99 1.50
CA GLY A 37 -11.79 7.68 1.46
C GLY A 37 -12.69 7.49 2.69
N ASN A 38 -12.67 6.32 3.36
CA ASN A 38 -13.37 6.12 4.63
C ASN A 38 -12.79 4.92 5.43
N PRO A 39 -13.01 4.83 6.75
CA PRO A 39 -12.47 3.73 7.56
C PRO A 39 -13.08 2.35 7.24
N GLY A 40 -14.30 2.31 6.70
CA GLY A 40 -14.97 1.05 6.34
C GLY A 40 -14.22 0.26 5.26
N VAL A 41 -13.53 0.93 4.34
CA VAL A 41 -12.62 0.29 3.37
C VAL A 41 -11.51 -0.49 4.07
N ILE A 42 -10.94 0.06 5.15
CA ILE A 42 -9.88 -0.63 5.91
C ILE A 42 -10.47 -1.88 6.56
N ASP A 43 -11.67 -1.79 7.11
CA ASP A 43 -12.37 -2.92 7.72
C ASP A 43 -12.69 -4.01 6.69
N ASP A 44 -13.15 -3.64 5.50
CA ASP A 44 -13.43 -4.56 4.38
C ASP A 44 -12.16 -5.32 3.96
N LEU A 45 -11.02 -4.62 3.82
CA LEU A 45 -9.74 -5.23 3.47
C LEU A 45 -9.18 -6.12 4.58
N ARG A 46 -9.34 -5.70 5.84
CA ARG A 46 -8.99 -6.52 7.03
C ARG A 46 -9.82 -7.79 7.13
N GLY A 47 -11.03 -7.79 6.58
CA GLY A 47 -11.84 -9.00 6.42
C GLY A 47 -11.23 -10.03 5.45
N ILE A 48 -10.28 -9.62 4.61
CA ILE A 48 -9.56 -10.48 3.66
C ILE A 48 -8.23 -10.95 4.26
N ALA A 49 -7.39 -10.01 4.72
CA ALA A 49 -6.06 -10.28 5.26
C ALA A 49 -5.56 -9.12 6.15
N PRO A 50 -4.53 -9.33 7.00
CA PRO A 50 -3.82 -8.24 7.68
C PRO A 50 -3.48 -7.10 6.72
N THR A 51 -3.92 -5.89 7.06
CA THR A 51 -3.86 -4.74 6.14
C THR A 51 -3.05 -3.60 6.76
N PHE A 52 -2.03 -3.15 6.03
CA PHE A 52 -1.24 -1.96 6.31
C PHE A 52 -1.68 -0.84 5.39
N VAL A 53 -1.76 0.39 5.92
CA VAL A 53 -2.25 1.53 5.15
C VAL A 53 -1.42 2.76 5.43
N VAL A 54 -1.25 3.60 4.41
CA VAL A 54 -0.76 4.98 4.57
C VAL A 54 -1.87 5.95 4.22
N ARG A 55 -1.76 7.19 4.70
CA ARG A 55 -2.70 8.27 4.42
C ARG A 55 -2.43 8.88 3.05
N GLY A 56 -3.46 8.96 2.21
CA GLY A 56 -3.43 9.74 0.97
C GLY A 56 -3.89 11.19 1.16
N ASN A 57 -3.80 12.00 0.12
CA ASN A 57 -4.16 13.42 0.18
C ASN A 57 -5.67 13.65 0.34
N ASN A 58 -6.51 12.66 0.00
CA ASN A 58 -7.96 12.71 0.17
C ASN A 58 -8.43 12.13 1.52
N ASP A 59 -7.54 11.50 2.29
CA ASP A 59 -7.85 10.92 3.60
C ASP A 59 -7.79 11.98 4.70
N ASN A 60 -8.94 12.62 4.96
CA ASN A 60 -9.06 13.78 5.84
C ASN A 60 -9.98 13.55 7.04
N GLY A 61 -9.79 14.33 8.11
CA GLY A 61 -10.62 14.31 9.31
C GLY A 61 -10.12 13.39 10.42
N ALA A 62 -10.90 13.27 11.50
CA ALA A 62 -10.47 12.61 12.74
C ALA A 62 -10.11 11.13 12.56
N TRP A 63 -10.81 10.43 11.65
CA TRP A 63 -10.55 9.02 11.38
C TRP A 63 -9.19 8.79 10.70
N ALA A 64 -8.78 9.71 9.81
CA ALA A 64 -7.52 9.62 9.08
C ALA A 64 -6.34 10.25 9.82
N ALA A 65 -6.60 11.01 10.90
CA ALA A 65 -5.56 11.71 11.67
C ALA A 65 -4.52 10.76 12.28
N GLY A 66 -4.93 9.53 12.61
CA GLY A 66 -4.04 8.49 13.14
C GLY A 66 -3.32 7.65 12.07
N LEU A 67 -3.61 7.85 10.78
CA LEU A 67 -2.96 7.09 9.72
C LEU A 67 -1.57 7.65 9.43
N PRO A 68 -0.55 6.79 9.27
CA PRO A 68 0.80 7.23 9.00
C PRO A 68 0.91 7.80 7.57
N ALA A 69 1.77 8.79 7.36
CA ALA A 69 2.05 9.30 6.01
C ALA A 69 2.91 8.32 5.19
N THR A 70 3.73 7.54 5.88
CA THR A 70 4.64 6.53 5.31
C THR A 70 4.68 5.32 6.23
N GLU A 71 4.85 4.12 5.68
CA GLU A 71 4.95 2.88 6.47
C GLU A 71 6.05 1.97 5.91
N VAL A 72 6.67 1.17 6.78
CA VAL A 72 7.56 0.08 6.38
C VAL A 72 6.88 -1.24 6.68
N VAL A 73 6.60 -2.01 5.64
CA VAL A 73 5.99 -3.33 5.77
C VAL A 73 7.07 -4.39 5.57
N GLU A 74 7.26 -5.24 6.56
CA GLU A 74 8.20 -6.36 6.52
C GLU A 74 7.47 -7.65 6.09
N VAL A 75 7.99 -8.32 5.06
CA VAL A 75 7.48 -9.61 4.60
C VAL A 75 8.66 -10.57 4.44
N GLY A 76 8.85 -11.43 5.43
CA GLY A 76 10.06 -12.25 5.51
C GLY A 76 11.29 -11.35 5.69
N GLU A 77 12.29 -11.50 4.83
CA GLU A 77 13.50 -10.66 4.85
C GLU A 77 13.38 -9.41 3.95
N LEU A 78 12.23 -9.21 3.29
CA LEU A 78 11.99 -8.11 2.36
C LEU A 78 11.29 -6.94 3.06
N LEU A 79 11.78 -5.73 2.78
CA LEU A 79 11.20 -4.48 3.29
C LEU A 79 10.52 -3.71 2.16
N PHE A 80 9.29 -3.27 2.41
CA PHE A 80 8.48 -2.48 1.48
C PHE A 80 8.27 -1.10 2.07
N TYR A 81 8.70 -0.05 1.37
CA TYR A 81 8.44 1.32 1.76
C TYR A 81 7.15 1.80 1.10
N VAL A 82 6.18 2.23 1.91
CA VAL A 82 4.85 2.63 1.44
C VAL A 82 4.67 4.12 1.67
N LEU A 83 4.23 4.84 0.65
CA LEU A 83 3.82 6.24 0.71
C LEU A 83 2.78 6.50 -0.36
N HIS A 84 1.90 7.49 -0.18
CA HIS A 84 0.85 7.72 -1.18
C HIS A 84 1.39 8.34 -2.49
N GLU A 85 2.22 9.37 -2.39
CA GLU A 85 2.70 10.14 -3.54
C GLU A 85 4.21 9.97 -3.70
N ILE A 86 4.64 9.37 -4.81
CA ILE A 86 6.05 9.04 -5.05
C ILE A 86 6.98 10.27 -5.10
N SER A 87 6.47 11.45 -5.47
CA SER A 87 7.24 12.70 -5.44
C SER A 87 7.64 13.15 -4.03
N LEU A 88 7.01 12.61 -2.99
CA LEU A 88 7.32 12.89 -1.59
C LEU A 88 8.39 11.96 -1.01
N LEU A 89 8.90 10.99 -1.80
CA LEU A 89 9.99 10.12 -1.38
C LEU A 89 11.25 10.95 -1.13
N ASP A 90 11.73 10.95 0.12
CA ASP A 90 12.84 11.78 0.59
C ASP A 90 14.07 10.99 1.05
N LEU A 91 14.08 9.68 0.77
CA LEU A 91 15.18 8.76 1.05
C LEU A 91 15.66 8.01 -0.19
N ASP A 92 16.84 7.40 -0.12
CA ASP A 92 17.36 6.48 -1.14
C ASP A 92 16.92 5.05 -0.80
N PRO A 93 16.01 4.43 -1.59
CA PRO A 93 15.50 3.10 -1.27
C PRO A 93 16.54 1.99 -1.39
N VAL A 94 17.52 2.16 -2.29
CA VAL A 94 18.61 1.18 -2.49
C VAL A 94 19.49 1.18 -1.26
N ALA A 95 19.94 2.37 -0.82
CA ALA A 95 20.78 2.50 0.37
C ALA A 95 20.06 2.07 1.65
N ALA A 96 18.74 2.27 1.71
CA ALA A 96 17.89 1.82 2.83
C ALA A 96 17.57 0.32 2.81
N GLY A 97 17.90 -0.40 1.73
CA GLY A 97 17.68 -1.85 1.62
C GLY A 97 16.23 -2.24 1.36
N PHE A 98 15.41 -1.35 0.80
CA PHE A 98 14.03 -1.68 0.44
C PHE A 98 13.99 -2.55 -0.81
N ALA A 99 13.18 -3.61 -0.77
CA ALA A 99 12.89 -4.45 -1.93
C ALA A 99 11.92 -3.75 -2.89
N ALA A 100 11.00 -2.94 -2.35
CA ALA A 100 10.06 -2.18 -3.15
C ALA A 100 9.65 -0.86 -2.50
N VAL A 101 9.24 0.09 -3.34
CA VAL A 101 8.48 1.29 -3.00
C VAL A 101 7.07 1.15 -3.58
N VAL A 102 6.05 1.28 -2.74
CA VAL A 102 4.64 1.12 -3.12
C VAL A 102 3.94 2.46 -3.00
N SER A 103 3.35 2.94 -4.10
CA SER A 103 2.70 4.24 -4.19
C SER A 103 1.39 4.24 -4.99
N GLY A 104 0.60 5.30 -4.83
CA GLY A 104 -0.68 5.51 -5.52
C GLY A 104 -0.73 6.86 -6.22
N HIS A 105 -1.81 7.61 -6.00
CA HIS A 105 -2.01 9.03 -6.37
C HIS A 105 -2.27 9.28 -7.86
N SER A 106 -1.49 8.67 -8.75
CA SER A 106 -1.53 9.01 -10.18
C SER A 106 -2.73 8.43 -10.95
N HIS A 107 -3.44 7.46 -10.36
CA HIS A 107 -4.48 6.63 -10.98
C HIS A 107 -4.01 5.91 -12.25
N LYS A 108 -2.69 5.76 -12.41
CA LYS A 108 -2.05 5.07 -13.52
C LYS A 108 -1.22 3.92 -12.96
N PRO A 109 -1.55 2.67 -13.31
CA PRO A 109 -0.73 1.54 -12.88
C PRO A 109 0.68 1.68 -13.45
N SER A 110 1.68 1.41 -12.62
CA SER A 110 3.08 1.40 -13.00
C SER A 110 3.76 0.20 -12.36
N ILE A 111 4.71 -0.40 -13.07
CA ILE A 111 5.60 -1.41 -12.49
C ILE A 111 6.97 -1.22 -13.12
N GLN A 112 7.95 -0.85 -12.31
CA GLN A 112 9.30 -0.52 -12.78
C GLN A 112 10.33 -1.01 -11.79
N VAL A 113 11.43 -1.58 -12.25
CA VAL A 113 12.59 -1.86 -11.41
C VAL A 113 13.65 -0.81 -11.68
N ARG A 114 14.15 -0.16 -10.62
CA ARG A 114 15.22 0.83 -10.68
C ARG A 114 16.31 0.41 -9.70
N ASP A 115 17.51 0.15 -10.21
CA ASP A 115 18.67 -0.22 -9.41
C ASP A 115 18.41 -1.37 -8.41
N GLY A 116 17.57 -2.33 -8.82
CA GLY A 116 17.20 -3.51 -8.00
C GLY A 116 15.98 -3.32 -7.09
N VAL A 117 15.43 -2.11 -6.98
CA VAL A 117 14.22 -1.82 -6.20
C VAL A 117 13.00 -1.78 -7.12
N LEU A 118 11.93 -2.46 -6.73
CA LEU A 118 10.65 -2.46 -7.43
C LEU A 118 9.84 -1.20 -7.06
N TYR A 119 9.28 -0.52 -8.04
CA TYR A 119 8.37 0.61 -7.87
C TYR A 119 7.00 0.23 -8.42
N LEU A 120 5.99 0.29 -7.56
CA LEU A 120 4.58 0.02 -7.84
C LEU A 120 3.74 1.29 -7.65
#